data_AF-B9CND3-F1
#
_entry.id   AF-B9CND3-F1
#
_cell.length_a   1.000
_cell.length_b   1.000
_cell.length_c   1.000
_cell.angle_alpha   90.00
_cell.angle_beta   90.00
_cell.angle_gamma   90.00
#
_symmetry.space_group_name_H-M   'P 1'
#
loop_
_entity.id
_entity.type
_entity.pdbx_description
1 polymer ?
#
loop_
_entity_poly.entity_id
_entity_poly.type
_entity_poly.pdbx_seq_one_letter_code
_entity_poly.pdbx_strand_id
1 'polypeptide(L)'
;MSRNATRFQKVLMSWVYRGKELFKPLNTGTIDEHVACIREYVANIFFYTKNSTTIMIDAGYNYDYLQEKMDWLGIDPQDIQHVLITHQDTDHVGAIEADSNQLFNHARVYIDDIENRYLTGEVRRRVMNGWYKVPKVTIPNKKKLLHDGEVFEIDDIKIETILVPGHTWGHVVYLIDDEYLFTGDTIWFGADGGYSFINKFAEDNQLAVESLAKLEKVIRQRAQS
;
A
#
# COMPACT_ATOMS: atom_id res chain seq x y z
N MET A 1 2.20 11.98 -15.26
CA MET A 1 1.14 12.88 -14.72
C MET A 1 1.08 12.80 -13.21
N SER A 2 1.41 11.66 -12.62
CA SER A 2 1.42 11.50 -11.18
C SER A 2 2.52 12.32 -10.51
N ARG A 3 3.73 12.51 -11.09
CA ARG A 3 4.73 13.41 -10.48
C ARG A 3 4.18 14.80 -10.15
N ASN A 4 3.42 15.38 -11.08
CA ASN A 4 2.73 16.67 -10.87
C ASN A 4 1.56 16.53 -9.88
N ALA A 5 0.79 15.43 -9.95
CA ALA A 5 -0.27 15.14 -9.00
C ALA A 5 0.26 14.96 -7.57
N THR A 6 1.28 14.11 -7.36
CA THR A 6 2.11 13.93 -6.16
C THR A 6 2.63 15.26 -5.62
N ARG A 7 3.20 16.12 -6.48
CA ARG A 7 3.66 17.45 -6.04
C ARG A 7 2.49 18.32 -5.55
N PHE A 8 1.38 18.32 -6.29
CA PHE A 8 0.16 19.04 -5.89
C PHE A 8 -0.44 18.50 -4.60
N GLN A 9 -0.56 17.17 -4.46
CA GLN A 9 -1.03 16.48 -3.28
C GLN A 9 -0.13 16.79 -2.08
N LYS A 10 1.20 16.70 -2.22
CA LYS A 10 2.16 17.10 -1.17
C LYS A 10 1.94 18.54 -0.72
N VAL A 11 1.75 19.48 -1.64
CA VAL A 11 1.48 20.90 -1.31
C VAL A 11 0.12 21.08 -0.63
N LEU A 12 -0.94 20.49 -1.19
CA LEU A 12 -2.30 20.59 -0.67
C LEU A 12 -2.42 19.93 0.72
N MET A 13 -1.98 18.68 0.85
CA MET A 13 -1.97 17.93 2.10
C MET A 13 -1.11 18.63 3.14
N SER A 14 0.05 19.19 2.75
CA SER A 14 0.87 19.98 3.67
C SER A 14 0.11 21.17 4.19
N TRP A 15 -0.61 21.89 3.33
CA TRP A 15 -1.37 23.06 3.76
C TRP A 15 -2.57 22.69 4.65
N VAL A 16 -3.29 21.62 4.29
CA VAL A 16 -4.51 21.18 5.00
C VAL A 16 -4.19 20.53 6.36
N TYR A 17 -3.07 19.80 6.47
CA TYR A 17 -2.74 18.96 7.62
C TYR A 17 -1.49 19.39 8.41
N ARG A 18 -0.78 20.46 8.02
CA ARG A 18 0.33 21.01 8.80
C ARG A 18 -0.15 21.38 10.22
N GLY A 19 0.55 20.85 11.22
CA GLY A 19 0.25 21.07 12.63
C GLY A 19 -0.93 20.27 13.20
N LYS A 20 -1.57 19.40 12.40
CA LYS A 20 -2.71 18.56 12.85
C LYS A 20 -2.31 17.15 13.29
N GLU A 21 -1.04 16.78 13.11
CA GLU A 21 -0.51 15.44 13.44
C GLU A 21 -1.34 14.25 12.90
N LEU A 22 -2.11 14.46 11.82
CA LEU A 22 -3.07 13.47 11.35
C LEU A 22 -2.40 12.21 10.76
N PHE A 23 -1.22 12.41 10.15
CA PHE A 23 -0.39 11.35 9.58
C PHE A 23 0.90 11.22 10.39
N LYS A 24 1.10 10.04 11.00
CA LYS A 24 2.29 9.69 11.77
C LYS A 24 2.96 8.44 11.18
N PRO A 25 3.44 8.51 9.93
CA PRO A 25 4.16 7.36 9.37
C PRO A 25 5.41 7.09 10.22
N LEU A 26 5.75 5.81 10.33
CA LEU A 26 6.91 5.36 11.07
C LEU A 26 8.17 5.97 10.45
N ASN A 27 9.17 6.26 11.28
CA ASN A 27 10.46 6.74 10.80
C ASN A 27 11.17 5.62 10.04
N THR A 28 11.94 5.99 9.02
CA THR A 28 12.77 5.04 8.28
C THR A 28 13.66 4.25 9.25
N GLY A 29 13.61 2.93 9.15
CA GLY A 29 14.35 2.04 10.04
C GLY A 29 13.82 0.63 10.05
N THR A 30 14.50 -0.22 10.81
CA THR A 30 14.11 -1.59 11.11
C THR A 30 13.10 -1.60 12.25
N ILE A 31 12.01 -2.34 12.09
CA ILE A 31 10.98 -2.57 13.13
C ILE A 31 11.39 -3.77 13.97
N ASP A 32 11.75 -4.88 13.33
CA ASP A 32 12.24 -6.13 13.92
C ASP A 32 13.16 -6.88 12.94
N GLU A 33 13.52 -8.14 13.23
CA GLU A 33 14.39 -8.96 12.37
C GLU A 33 13.87 -9.21 10.95
N HIS A 34 12.56 -9.05 10.71
CA HIS A 34 11.92 -9.34 9.43
C HIS A 34 11.45 -8.07 8.71
N VAL A 35 11.05 -7.04 9.45
CA VAL A 35 10.37 -5.88 8.88
C VAL A 35 11.22 -4.62 8.99
N ALA A 36 11.36 -3.93 7.87
CA ALA A 36 11.87 -2.56 7.81
C ALA A 36 10.86 -1.67 7.09
N CYS A 37 10.97 -0.36 7.30
CA CYS A 37 10.16 0.60 6.57
C CYS A 37 10.95 1.84 6.16
N ILE A 38 10.49 2.48 5.09
CA ILE A 38 10.94 3.79 4.64
C ILE A 38 9.79 4.76 4.82
N ARG A 39 10.07 5.89 5.47
CA ARG A 39 9.12 7.00 5.60
C ARG A 39 9.09 7.83 4.32
N GLU A 40 7.92 7.97 3.72
CA GLU A 40 7.67 8.87 2.60
C GLU A 40 6.51 9.82 2.85
N TYR A 41 6.84 11.02 3.34
CA TYR A 41 5.87 12.08 3.61
C TYR A 41 4.75 11.64 4.56
N VAL A 42 3.62 11.13 4.05
CA VAL A 42 2.47 10.60 4.82
C VAL A 42 2.32 9.08 4.74
N ALA A 43 3.06 8.41 3.84
CA ALA A 43 3.01 6.97 3.64
C ALA A 43 4.30 6.29 4.12
N ASN A 44 4.23 4.98 4.31
CA ASN A 44 5.38 4.12 4.50
C ASN A 44 5.48 3.14 3.34
N ILE A 45 6.71 2.85 2.91
CA ILE A 45 7.03 1.65 2.14
C ILE A 45 7.53 0.63 3.16
N PHE A 46 7.04 -0.60 3.10
CA PHE A 46 7.51 -1.67 3.97
C PHE A 46 8.31 -2.71 3.19
N PHE A 47 9.21 -3.38 3.90
CA PHE A 47 10.00 -4.49 3.41
C PHE A 47 9.87 -5.63 4.41
N TYR A 48 9.55 -6.82 3.91
CA TYR A 48 9.56 -8.07 4.68
C TYR A 48 10.66 -8.97 4.14
N THR A 49 11.58 -9.40 5.00
CA THR A 49 12.74 -10.21 4.63
C THR A 49 12.79 -11.52 5.39
N LYS A 50 12.93 -12.63 4.66
CA LYS A 50 13.15 -13.97 5.20
C LYS A 50 14.03 -14.78 4.25
N ASN A 51 14.99 -15.51 4.79
CA ASN A 51 15.87 -16.42 4.03
C ASN A 51 16.55 -15.80 2.78
N SER A 52 16.88 -14.50 2.85
CA SER A 52 17.45 -13.67 1.75
C SER A 52 16.44 -13.15 0.72
N THR A 53 15.18 -13.55 0.78
CA THR A 53 14.12 -12.98 -0.05
C THR A 53 13.54 -11.75 0.64
N THR A 54 13.51 -10.63 -0.08
CA THR A 54 12.89 -9.39 0.38
C THR A 54 11.68 -9.06 -0.49
N ILE A 55 10.52 -8.96 0.13
CA ILE A 55 9.27 -8.52 -0.49
C ILE A 55 9.05 -7.06 -0.10
N MET A 56 8.78 -6.23 -1.10
CA MET A 56 8.38 -4.83 -0.88
C MET A 56 6.85 -4.75 -0.83
N ILE A 57 6.30 -4.07 0.17
CA ILE A 57 4.87 -3.83 0.32
C ILE A 57 4.61 -2.34 0.14
N ASP A 58 3.77 -2.04 -0.85
CA ASP A 58 3.56 -0.73 -1.45
C ASP A 58 4.85 -0.09 -1.99
N ALA A 59 4.69 1.00 -2.74
CA ALA A 59 5.76 1.66 -3.46
C ALA A 59 5.78 3.18 -3.25
N GLY A 60 5.16 3.65 -2.18
CA GLY A 60 5.26 5.04 -1.74
C GLY A 60 4.83 6.04 -2.82
N TYR A 61 5.38 7.25 -2.72
CA TYR A 61 5.24 8.27 -3.75
C TYR A 61 6.31 8.12 -4.83
N ASN A 62 6.11 8.79 -5.97
CA ASN A 62 7.20 9.02 -6.91
C ASN A 62 8.23 9.96 -6.25
N TYR A 63 9.29 9.38 -5.71
CA TYR A 63 10.25 10.03 -4.82
C TYR A 63 11.69 9.83 -5.30
N ASP A 64 12.39 10.94 -5.54
CA ASP A 64 13.71 10.92 -6.18
C ASP A 64 14.81 10.30 -5.28
N TYR A 65 14.61 10.31 -3.97
CA TYR A 65 15.60 9.83 -2.98
C TYR A 65 15.22 8.46 -2.38
N LEU A 66 14.36 7.68 -3.05
CA LEU A 66 13.98 6.36 -2.54
C LEU A 66 15.20 5.43 -2.46
N GLN A 67 16.01 5.37 -3.53
CA GLN A 67 17.22 4.56 -3.56
C GLN A 67 18.17 4.89 -2.40
N GLU A 68 18.44 6.18 -2.16
CA GLU A 68 19.28 6.62 -1.04
C GLU A 68 18.76 6.11 0.32
N LYS A 69 17.44 6.15 0.54
CA LYS A 69 16.86 5.64 1.79
C LYS A 69 16.88 4.11 1.88
N MET A 70 16.80 3.41 0.76
CA MET A 70 16.98 1.96 0.72
C MET A 70 18.43 1.58 1.03
N ASP A 71 19.40 2.36 0.54
CA ASP A 71 20.82 2.19 0.86
C ASP A 71 21.08 2.33 2.37
N TRP A 72 20.38 3.24 3.07
CA TRP A 72 20.49 3.36 4.53
C TRP A 72 20.05 2.10 5.29
N LEU A 73 19.17 1.29 4.69
CA LEU A 73 18.71 0.02 5.23
C LEU A 73 19.49 -1.17 4.67
N GLY A 74 20.45 -0.94 3.77
CA GLY A 74 21.20 -2.00 3.09
C GLY A 74 20.38 -2.81 2.09
N ILE A 75 19.32 -2.21 1.52
CA ILE A 75 18.44 -2.86 0.56
C ILE A 75 18.77 -2.33 -0.84
N ASP A 76 19.25 -3.18 -1.74
CA ASP A 76 19.43 -2.82 -3.15
C ASP A 76 18.07 -2.91 -3.88
N PRO A 77 17.60 -1.85 -4.57
CA PRO A 77 16.41 -1.93 -5.41
C PRO A 77 16.43 -3.06 -6.46
N GLN A 78 17.61 -3.49 -6.92
CA GLN A 78 17.76 -4.60 -7.86
C GLN A 78 17.48 -5.98 -7.26
N ASP A 79 17.52 -6.10 -5.94
CA ASP A 79 17.19 -7.36 -5.24
C ASP A 79 15.68 -7.51 -5.02
N ILE A 80 14.90 -6.44 -5.22
CA ILE A 80 13.45 -6.45 -5.06
C ILE A 80 12.77 -7.07 -6.29
N GLN A 81 12.61 -8.39 -6.26
CA GLN A 81 11.92 -9.13 -7.33
C GLN A 81 10.38 -9.09 -7.21
N HIS A 82 9.86 -8.78 -6.02
CA HIS A 82 8.44 -8.89 -5.68
C HIS A 82 7.94 -7.63 -4.98
N VAL A 83 6.90 -7.02 -5.55
CA VAL A 83 6.21 -5.86 -4.96
C VAL A 83 4.73 -6.18 -4.78
N LEU A 84 4.26 -6.23 -3.53
CA LEU A 84 2.84 -6.38 -3.20
C LEU A 84 2.20 -5.00 -3.08
N ILE A 85 1.06 -4.78 -3.74
CA ILE A 85 0.33 -3.51 -3.71
C ILE A 85 -0.98 -3.69 -2.96
N THR A 86 -1.21 -2.88 -1.93
CA THR A 86 -2.47 -2.87 -1.17
C THR A 86 -3.59 -2.22 -1.97
N HIS A 87 -3.28 -1.10 -2.64
CA HIS A 87 -4.19 -0.40 -3.55
C HIS A 87 -3.43 0.59 -4.46
N GLN A 88 -4.11 1.16 -5.46
CA GLN A 88 -3.50 1.90 -6.56
C GLN A 88 -3.32 3.41 -6.33
N ASP A 89 -3.59 3.95 -5.14
CA ASP A 89 -3.43 5.39 -4.92
C ASP A 89 -1.94 5.77 -5.05
N THR A 90 -1.68 7.02 -5.47
CA THR A 90 -0.36 7.48 -5.93
C THR A 90 0.75 7.38 -4.89
N ASP A 91 0.39 7.28 -3.62
CA ASP A 91 1.28 7.09 -2.48
C ASP A 91 1.52 5.65 -2.09
N HIS A 92 0.95 4.72 -2.84
CA HIS A 92 1.16 3.28 -2.72
C HIS A 92 1.78 2.67 -3.99
N VAL A 93 1.78 3.38 -5.12
CA VAL A 93 2.34 2.87 -6.39
C VAL A 93 3.40 3.78 -7.02
N GLY A 94 3.72 4.90 -6.41
CA GLY A 94 4.44 5.99 -7.05
C GLY A 94 5.84 5.62 -7.56
N ALA A 95 6.59 4.77 -6.86
CA ALA A 95 7.92 4.34 -7.30
C ALA A 95 7.92 3.27 -8.41
N ILE A 96 6.76 2.68 -8.73
CA ILE A 96 6.58 1.71 -9.83
C ILE A 96 5.79 2.29 -11.00
N GLU A 97 5.42 3.57 -10.96
CA GLU A 97 4.77 4.23 -12.09
C GLU A 97 5.72 4.42 -13.28
N ALA A 98 5.16 4.49 -14.48
CA ALA A 98 5.89 4.66 -15.73
C ALA A 98 6.69 5.98 -15.83
N ASP A 99 6.34 7.00 -15.03
CA ASP A 99 7.08 8.28 -14.96
C ASP A 99 8.01 8.39 -13.73
N SER A 100 8.25 7.28 -13.02
CA SER A 100 9.23 7.15 -11.94
C SER A 100 10.65 6.91 -12.47
N ASN A 101 11.62 6.79 -11.56
CA ASN A 101 13.01 6.46 -11.88
C ASN A 101 13.21 5.01 -12.34
N GLN A 102 12.14 4.20 -12.43
CA GLN A 102 12.15 2.83 -12.94
C GLN A 102 13.06 1.87 -12.16
N LEU A 103 13.29 2.13 -10.87
CA LEU A 103 14.17 1.32 -10.00
C LEU A 103 13.75 -0.17 -9.97
N PHE A 104 12.45 -0.42 -10.07
CA PHE A 104 11.85 -1.75 -9.92
C PHE A 104 11.24 -2.30 -11.21
N ASN A 105 11.67 -1.86 -12.39
CA ASN A 105 11.05 -2.29 -13.67
C ASN A 105 11.09 -3.80 -13.94
N HIS A 106 12.03 -4.51 -13.31
CA HIS A 106 12.22 -5.96 -13.38
C HIS A 106 11.28 -6.72 -12.43
N ALA A 107 10.83 -6.06 -11.36
CA ALA A 107 10.02 -6.66 -10.32
C ALA A 107 8.64 -7.06 -10.84
N ARG A 108 8.11 -8.17 -10.31
CA ARG A 108 6.72 -8.57 -10.49
C ARG A 108 5.86 -7.84 -9.47
N VAL A 109 4.80 -7.21 -9.96
CA VAL A 109 3.81 -6.53 -9.14
C VAL A 109 2.64 -7.48 -8.87
N TYR A 110 2.24 -7.58 -7.61
CA TYR A 110 1.10 -8.37 -7.16
C TYR A 110 0.00 -7.40 -6.76
N ILE A 111 -1.17 -7.57 -7.34
CA ILE A 111 -2.29 -6.64 -7.17
C ILE A 111 -3.60 -7.41 -7.31
N ASP A 112 -4.60 -7.04 -6.53
CA ASP A 112 -5.94 -7.60 -6.65
C ASP A 112 -6.57 -7.33 -8.03
N ASP A 113 -7.33 -8.30 -8.53
CA ASP A 113 -8.01 -8.20 -9.83
C ASP A 113 -8.98 -7.02 -9.90
N ILE A 114 -9.73 -6.74 -8.82
CA ILE A 114 -10.66 -5.60 -8.76
C ILE A 114 -9.86 -4.29 -8.80
N GLU A 115 -8.75 -4.22 -8.09
CA GLU A 115 -7.90 -3.03 -8.05
C GLU A 115 -7.22 -2.77 -9.40
N ASN A 116 -6.81 -3.83 -10.11
CA ASN A 116 -6.22 -3.73 -11.43
C ASN A 116 -7.15 -3.05 -12.46
N ARG A 117 -8.48 -3.06 -12.24
CA ARG A 117 -9.46 -2.38 -13.11
C ARG A 117 -9.29 -0.86 -13.13
N TYR A 118 -8.70 -0.26 -12.10
CA TYR A 118 -8.29 1.14 -12.13
C TYR A 118 -7.09 1.36 -13.07
N LEU A 119 -6.13 0.43 -13.04
CA LEU A 119 -4.92 0.46 -13.87
C LEU A 119 -5.22 0.17 -15.35
N THR A 120 -6.20 -0.69 -15.66
CA THR A 120 -6.68 -0.88 -17.03
C THR A 120 -7.54 0.30 -17.48
N GLY A 121 -8.21 0.97 -16.53
CA GLY A 121 -9.08 2.11 -16.77
C GLY A 121 -10.54 1.73 -17.02
N GLU A 122 -10.90 0.47 -16.77
CA GLU A 122 -12.29 0.00 -16.70
C GLU A 122 -13.09 0.72 -15.63
N VAL A 123 -12.44 1.03 -14.51
CA VAL A 123 -12.99 1.84 -13.42
C VAL A 123 -12.13 3.08 -13.23
N ARG A 124 -12.72 4.17 -12.76
CA ARG A 124 -12.02 5.42 -12.44
C ARG A 124 -12.11 5.67 -10.95
N ARG A 125 -10.95 5.80 -10.31
CA ARG A 125 -10.82 6.15 -8.89
C ARG A 125 -11.46 7.50 -8.60
N ARG A 126 -12.37 7.53 -7.63
CA ARG A 126 -13.05 8.74 -7.18
C ARG A 126 -12.91 8.93 -5.67
N VAL A 127 -12.75 10.17 -5.26
CA VAL A 127 -12.68 10.57 -3.85
C VAL A 127 -13.59 11.79 -3.62
N MET A 128 -13.67 12.26 -2.38
CA MET A 128 -14.52 13.37 -1.98
C MET A 128 -15.96 13.10 -2.41
N ASN A 129 -16.54 11.96 -2.01
CA ASN A 129 -17.93 11.58 -2.33
C ASN A 129 -18.23 11.57 -3.85
N GLY A 130 -17.25 11.22 -4.67
CA GLY A 130 -17.42 11.12 -6.13
C GLY A 130 -17.09 12.39 -6.91
N TRP A 131 -16.85 13.52 -6.24
CA TRP A 131 -16.65 14.82 -6.90
C TRP A 131 -15.29 14.95 -7.59
N TYR A 132 -14.26 14.25 -7.10
CA TYR A 132 -12.92 14.31 -7.67
C TYR A 132 -12.52 12.97 -8.27
N LYS A 133 -12.07 12.97 -9.53
CA LYS A 133 -11.49 11.80 -10.19
C LYS A 133 -9.98 11.86 -10.05
N VAL A 134 -9.40 10.84 -9.43
CA VAL A 134 -7.96 10.72 -9.29
C VAL A 134 -7.35 10.42 -10.66
N PRO A 135 -6.21 11.05 -11.04
CA PRO A 135 -5.51 10.73 -12.27
C PRO A 135 -5.18 9.24 -12.34
N LYS A 136 -5.38 8.65 -13.53
CA LYS A 136 -4.98 7.26 -13.77
C LYS A 136 -3.46 7.17 -13.79
N VAL A 137 -2.94 6.19 -13.06
CA VAL A 137 -1.54 5.79 -13.05
C VAL A 137 -1.28 4.70 -14.09
N THR A 138 -0.03 4.60 -14.55
CA THR A 138 0.40 3.55 -15.49
C THR A 138 1.56 2.81 -14.88
N ILE A 139 1.43 1.49 -14.71
CA ILE A 139 2.46 0.62 -14.13
C ILE A 139 2.94 -0.33 -15.23
N PRO A 140 4.20 -0.22 -15.71
CA PRO A 140 4.71 -1.03 -16.83
C PRO A 140 5.08 -2.46 -16.40
N ASN A 141 5.23 -2.71 -15.10
CA ASN A 141 5.59 -4.01 -14.55
C ASN A 141 4.63 -5.13 -14.97
N LYS A 142 5.19 -6.35 -15.07
CA LYS A 142 4.41 -7.58 -15.16
C LYS A 142 3.60 -7.76 -13.88
N LYS A 143 2.31 -8.07 -14.04
CA LYS A 143 1.37 -8.20 -12.92
C LYS A 143 1.01 -9.66 -12.69
N LYS A 144 0.95 -10.07 -11.43
CA LYS A 144 0.17 -11.23 -10.99
C LYS A 144 -1.11 -10.69 -10.37
N LEU A 145 -2.25 -11.13 -10.91
CA LEU A 145 -3.56 -10.80 -10.34
C LEU A 145 -3.83 -11.74 -9.17
N LEU A 146 -4.35 -11.15 -8.10
CA LEU A 146 -4.70 -11.84 -6.86
C LEU A 146 -6.21 -11.79 -6.64
N HIS A 147 -6.69 -12.67 -5.79
CA HIS A 147 -8.09 -12.77 -5.41
C HIS A 147 -8.25 -12.88 -3.89
N ASP A 148 -9.44 -12.53 -3.39
CA ASP A 148 -9.79 -12.66 -1.97
C ASP A 148 -9.58 -14.10 -1.45
N GLY A 149 -8.86 -14.22 -0.34
CA GLY A 149 -8.49 -15.48 0.29
C GLY A 149 -7.40 -16.27 -0.45
N GLU A 150 -6.79 -15.73 -1.52
CA GLU A 150 -5.67 -16.40 -2.19
C GLU A 150 -4.47 -16.48 -1.26
N VAL A 151 -4.02 -17.70 -0.99
CA VAL A 151 -2.76 -18.01 -0.32
C VAL A 151 -1.75 -18.46 -1.36
N PHE A 152 -0.57 -17.83 -1.37
CA PHE A 152 0.54 -18.19 -2.23
C PHE A 152 1.87 -18.04 -1.50
N GLU A 153 2.93 -18.58 -2.10
CA GLU A 153 4.27 -18.54 -1.52
C GLU A 153 5.26 -17.85 -2.46
N ILE A 154 6.22 -17.14 -1.87
CA ILE A 154 7.41 -16.60 -2.54
C ILE A 154 8.60 -17.03 -1.69
N ASP A 155 9.44 -17.94 -2.18
CA ASP A 155 10.65 -18.42 -1.51
C ASP A 155 10.46 -18.72 -0.01
N ASP A 156 9.49 -19.60 0.32
CA ASP A 156 9.11 -20.01 1.68
C ASP A 156 8.48 -18.90 2.57
N ILE A 157 8.13 -17.76 1.98
CA ILE A 157 7.28 -16.73 2.61
C ILE A 157 5.85 -17.02 2.21
N LYS A 158 4.99 -17.33 3.19
CA LYS A 158 3.55 -17.51 2.97
C LYS A 158 2.88 -16.14 2.95
N ILE A 159 2.09 -15.87 1.92
CA ILE A 159 1.31 -14.64 1.80
C ILE A 159 -0.14 -15.01 1.56
N GLU A 160 -1.03 -14.42 2.36
CA GLU A 160 -2.46 -14.45 2.12
C GLU A 160 -2.98 -13.06 1.76
N THR A 161 -3.83 -13.02 0.74
CA THR A 161 -4.51 -11.82 0.27
C THR A 161 -5.92 -11.78 0.85
N ILE A 162 -6.27 -10.71 1.55
CA ILE A 162 -7.60 -10.54 2.14
C ILE A 162 -8.21 -9.25 1.59
N LEU A 163 -9.37 -9.34 0.96
CA LEU A 163 -10.06 -8.20 0.37
C LEU A 163 -10.77 -7.37 1.45
N VAL A 164 -10.49 -6.07 1.48
CA VAL A 164 -11.04 -5.13 2.47
C VAL A 164 -11.55 -3.87 1.75
N PRO A 165 -12.64 -3.99 0.96
CA PRO A 165 -13.07 -2.94 0.06
C PRO A 165 -13.65 -1.74 0.82
N GLY A 166 -13.61 -0.56 0.19
CA GLY A 166 -14.25 0.66 0.66
C GLY A 166 -13.39 1.90 0.45
N HIS A 167 -12.11 1.85 0.87
CA HIS A 167 -11.15 2.91 0.53
C HIS A 167 -10.96 2.99 -1.00
N THR A 168 -10.59 1.85 -1.58
CA THR A 168 -10.78 1.53 -3.00
C THR A 168 -11.63 0.26 -3.13
N TRP A 169 -12.12 -0.05 -4.34
CA TRP A 169 -12.95 -1.24 -4.55
C TRP A 169 -12.17 -2.56 -4.43
N GLY A 170 -10.87 -2.55 -4.75
CA GLY A 170 -10.00 -3.72 -4.68
C GLY A 170 -8.93 -3.63 -3.60
N HIS A 171 -9.14 -2.79 -2.57
CA HIS A 171 -8.19 -2.66 -1.48
C HIS A 171 -7.99 -4.01 -0.79
N VAL A 172 -6.73 -4.43 -0.65
CA VAL A 172 -6.36 -5.67 0.03
C VAL A 172 -5.40 -5.41 1.18
N VAL A 173 -5.46 -6.31 2.15
CA VAL A 173 -4.44 -6.45 3.21
C VAL A 173 -3.71 -7.76 2.99
N TYR A 174 -2.42 -7.78 3.35
CA TYR A 174 -1.58 -8.97 3.23
C TYR A 174 -1.24 -9.50 4.61
N LEU A 175 -1.57 -10.78 4.86
CA LEU A 175 -1.10 -11.51 6.02
C LEU A 175 0.12 -12.34 5.58
N ILE A 176 1.28 -12.04 6.15
CA ILE A 176 2.55 -12.70 5.84
C ILE A 176 2.97 -13.59 7.01
N ASP A 177 3.29 -14.84 6.68
CA ASP A 177 3.73 -15.90 7.61
C ASP A 177 2.81 -16.06 8.85
N ASP A 178 1.52 -15.80 8.68
CA ASP A 178 0.49 -15.84 9.73
C ASP A 178 0.76 -14.90 10.93
N GLU A 179 1.71 -13.97 10.80
CA GLU A 179 2.21 -13.13 11.89
C GLU A 179 2.10 -11.63 11.58
N TYR A 180 2.44 -11.21 10.36
CA TYR A 180 2.51 -9.81 9.97
C TYR A 180 1.32 -9.41 9.08
N LEU A 181 0.50 -8.46 9.55
CA LEU A 181 -0.63 -7.94 8.78
C LEU A 181 -0.33 -6.53 8.24
N PHE A 182 -0.10 -6.42 6.94
CA PHE A 182 0.06 -5.15 6.24
C PHE A 182 -1.30 -4.64 5.77
N THR A 183 -1.76 -3.56 6.37
CA THR A 183 -3.17 -3.13 6.28
C THR A 183 -3.44 -2.03 5.25
N GLY A 184 -2.41 -1.41 4.69
CA GLY A 184 -2.56 -0.22 3.85
C GLY A 184 -3.48 0.83 4.48
N ASP A 185 -4.31 1.46 3.67
CA ASP A 185 -5.33 2.43 4.11
C ASP A 185 -6.63 1.79 4.64
N THR A 186 -6.55 0.62 5.27
CA THR A 186 -7.72 0.00 5.93
C THR A 186 -8.01 0.64 7.29
N ILE A 187 -6.97 0.87 8.10
CA ILE A 187 -7.10 1.21 9.52
C ILE A 187 -6.24 2.42 9.91
N TRP A 188 -6.81 3.31 10.71
CA TRP A 188 -6.12 4.41 11.37
C TRP A 188 -6.20 4.25 12.89
N PHE A 189 -5.06 4.30 13.57
CA PHE A 189 -5.01 4.19 15.03
C PHE A 189 -5.12 5.57 15.69
N GLY A 190 -6.23 5.78 16.41
CA GLY A 190 -6.46 6.90 17.31
C GLY A 190 -6.17 6.55 18.77
N ALA A 191 -6.35 7.52 19.66
CA ALA A 191 -6.11 7.36 21.10
C ALA A 191 -7.04 6.34 21.78
N ASP A 192 -8.17 6.03 21.16
CA ASP A 192 -9.26 5.21 21.67
C ASP A 192 -9.54 3.97 20.79
N GLY A 193 -8.70 3.70 19.79
CA GLY A 193 -8.77 2.47 18.99
C GLY A 193 -8.53 2.67 17.50
N GLY A 194 -8.82 1.62 16.73
CA GLY A 194 -8.70 1.59 15.28
C GLY A 194 -9.98 2.03 14.58
N TYR A 195 -9.85 2.92 13.59
CA TYR A 195 -10.93 3.46 12.77
C TYR A 195 -10.71 3.13 11.30
N SER A 196 -11.78 3.11 10.51
CA SER A 196 -11.62 3.10 9.06
C SER A 196 -10.88 4.36 8.60
N PHE A 197 -9.94 4.21 7.66
CA PHE A 197 -9.08 5.28 7.23
C PHE A 197 -9.84 6.41 6.52
N ILE A 198 -9.63 7.64 6.97
CA ILE A 198 -10.06 8.93 6.41
C ILE A 198 -11.23 8.86 5.39
N ASN A 199 -12.45 8.95 5.91
CA ASN A 199 -13.72 8.81 5.17
C ASN A 199 -13.83 9.61 3.86
N LYS A 200 -13.15 10.76 3.73
CA LYS A 200 -13.21 11.61 2.53
C LYS A 200 -12.41 11.07 1.35
N PHE A 201 -11.48 10.15 1.59
CA PHE A 201 -10.68 9.51 0.55
C PHE A 201 -11.23 8.13 0.18
N ALA A 202 -12.18 7.58 0.93
CA ALA A 202 -12.86 6.36 0.54
C ALA A 202 -13.80 6.55 -0.67
N GLU A 203 -13.92 5.53 -1.52
CA GLU A 203 -14.99 5.43 -2.53
C GLU A 203 -16.34 5.19 -1.85
N ASP A 204 -16.34 4.29 -0.85
CA ASP A 204 -17.50 3.99 -0.03
C ASP A 204 -17.07 3.81 1.44
N ASN A 205 -17.36 4.84 2.23
CA ASN A 205 -16.99 4.85 3.64
C ASN A 205 -17.82 3.86 4.48
N GLN A 206 -19.08 3.62 4.12
CA GLN A 206 -19.90 2.65 4.86
C GLN A 206 -19.32 1.25 4.65
N LEU A 207 -18.99 0.92 3.39
CA LEU A 207 -18.34 -0.32 3.06
C LEU A 207 -16.98 -0.45 3.75
N ALA A 208 -16.16 0.60 3.79
CA ALA A 208 -14.86 0.58 4.46
C ALA A 208 -14.96 0.21 5.95
N VAL A 209 -15.97 0.75 6.66
CA VAL A 209 -16.24 0.42 8.07
C VAL A 209 -16.72 -1.03 8.21
N GLU A 210 -17.63 -1.48 7.34
CA GLU A 210 -18.12 -2.86 7.36
C GLU A 210 -17.01 -3.88 7.07
N SER A 211 -16.11 -3.55 6.14
CA SER A 211 -14.95 -4.37 5.77
C SER A 211 -13.92 -4.45 6.89
N LEU A 212 -13.62 -3.34 7.58
CA LEU A 212 -12.76 -3.34 8.76
C LEU A 212 -13.32 -4.24 9.88
N ALA A 213 -14.63 -4.19 10.14
CA ALA A 213 -15.27 -5.05 11.13
C ALA A 213 -15.27 -6.54 10.72
N LYS A 214 -15.36 -6.84 9.41
CA LYS A 214 -15.20 -8.21 8.89
C LYS A 214 -13.76 -8.70 9.06
N LEU A 215 -12.78 -7.87 8.72
CA LEU A 215 -11.35 -8.17 8.89
C LEU A 215 -11.04 -8.53 10.36
N GLU A 216 -11.53 -7.72 11.31
CA GLU A 216 -11.35 -8.01 12.74
C GLU A 216 -11.86 -9.42 13.10
N LYS A 217 -13.05 -9.81 12.64
CA LYS A 217 -13.62 -11.13 12.91
C LYS A 217 -12.76 -12.25 12.33
N VAL A 218 -12.29 -12.09 11.08
CA VAL A 218 -11.43 -13.06 10.40
C VAL A 218 -10.13 -13.27 11.19
N ILE A 219 -9.46 -12.18 11.57
CA ILE A 219 -8.20 -12.25 12.31
C ILE A 219 -8.41 -12.85 13.71
N ARG A 220 -9.47 -12.48 14.43
CA ARG A 220 -9.77 -13.04 15.76
C ARG A 220 -10.07 -14.53 15.74
N GLN A 221 -10.77 -15.02 14.71
CA GLN A 221 -11.05 -16.45 14.57
C GLN A 221 -9.77 -17.27 14.42
N ARG A 222 -8.74 -16.71 13.76
CA ARG A 222 -7.45 -17.36 13.55
C ARG A 222 -6.56 -17.34 14.78
N ALA A 223 -6.62 -16.27 15.57
CA ALA A 223 -5.90 -16.23 16.85
C ALA A 223 -6.42 -17.25 17.87
N GLN A 224 -7.56 -17.91 17.61
CA GLN A 224 -8.19 -18.91 18.47
C GLN A 224 -8.00 -20.36 17.96
N SER A 225 -7.48 -20.55 16.76
CA SER A 225 -7.24 -21.86 16.13
C SER A 225 -5.80 -22.31 16.28
#